data_AF-A0A353RCN6-F1
#
_entry.id   AF-A0A353RCN6-F1
#
_cell.length_a   1.000
_cell.length_b   1.000
_cell.length_c   1.000
_cell.angle_alpha   90.00
_cell.angle_beta   90.00
_cell.angle_gamma   90.00
#
_symmetry.space_group_name_H-M   'P 1'
#
loop_
_entity.id
_entity.type
_entity.pdbx_description
1 polymer ?
#
loop_
_entity_poly.entity_id
_entity_poly.type
_entity_poly.pdbx_seq_one_letter_code
_entity_poly.pdbx_strand_id
1 'polypeptide(L)' 'SVMVRGDVGAVQAAVEAGRQAVARLGEVYAAHVIPRPHPDVEKILPSV' A
#
# COMPACT_ATOMS: atom_id res chain seq x y z
N SER A 1 -2.93 6.09 -7.49
CA SER A 1 -2.64 5.03 -6.50
C SER A 1 -1.26 5.28 -5.93
N VAL A 2 -1.06 5.03 -4.64
CA VAL A 2 0.25 5.16 -3.98
C VAL A 2 0.70 3.75 -3.60
N MET A 3 1.97 3.42 -3.84
CA MET A 3 2.55 2.12 -3.52
C MET A 3 3.76 2.32 -2.62
N VAL A 4 3.86 1.53 -1.56
CA VAL A 4 4.98 1.56 -0.61
C VAL A 4 5.59 0.16 -0.56
N ARG A 5 6.92 0.08 -0.64
CA ARG A 5 7.69 -1.17 -0.55
C ARG A 5 8.56 -1.14 0.70
N GLY A 6 8.70 -2.29 1.35
CA GLY A 6 9.51 -2.44 2.55
C GLY A 6 9.13 -3.69 3.34
N ASP A 7 9.60 -3.77 4.58
CA ASP A 7 9.21 -4.84 5.50
C ASP A 7 7.72 -4.80 5.79
N VAL A 8 7.11 -5.98 5.98
CA VAL A 8 5.66 -6.13 6.18
C VAL A 8 5.12 -5.22 7.29
N GLY A 9 5.86 -5.12 8.41
CA GLY A 9 5.48 -4.25 9.53
C GLY A 9 5.53 -2.76 9.18
N ALA A 10 6.55 -2.33 8.43
CA ALA A 10 6.69 -0.95 7.99
C ALA A 10 5.59 -0.58 6.98
N VAL A 11 5.32 -1.46 6.01
CA VAL A 11 4.26 -1.24 5.01
C VAL A 11 2.88 -1.19 5.66
N GLN A 12 2.60 -2.08 6.63
CA GLN A 12 1.33 -2.08 7.35
C GLN A 12 1.11 -0.78 8.15
N ALA A 13 2.15 -0.29 8.85
CA ALA A 13 2.09 0.98 9.56
C ALA A 13 1.86 2.17 8.62
N ALA A 14 2.56 2.19 7.47
CA ALA A 14 2.41 3.24 6.47
C ALA A 14 0.99 3.28 5.88
N VAL A 15 0.41 2.12 5.54
CA VAL A 15 -0.96 2.03 5.01
C VAL A 15 -1.98 2.51 6.04
N GLU A 16 -1.83 2.11 7.32
CA GLU A 16 -2.74 2.52 8.38
C GLU A 16 -2.67 4.04 8.63
N ALA A 17 -1.45 4.60 8.71
CA ALA A 17 -1.25 6.04 8.86
C ALA A 17 -1.85 6.82 7.69
N GLY A 18 -1.67 6.34 6.45
CA GLY A 18 -2.25 6.93 5.26
C GLY A 18 -3.79 6.91 5.28
N ARG A 19 -4.38 5.77 5.67
CA ARG A 19 -5.83 5.63 5.79
C ARG A 19 -6.40 6.61 6.81
N GLN A 20 -5.78 6.75 7.97
CA GLN A 20 -6.21 7.70 9.02
C GLN A 20 -6.04 9.16 8.60
N ALA A 21 -4.99 9.48 7.84
CA ALA A 21 -4.77 10.83 7.33
C ALA A 21 -5.85 11.24 6.32
N VAL A 22 -6.22 10.32 5.42
CA VAL A 22 -7.21 10.57 4.36
C VAL A 22 -8.64 10.51 4.89
N ALA A 23 -8.90 9.81 6.00
CA ALA A 23 -10.23 9.71 6.62
C ALA A 23 -10.89 11.07 6.93
N ARG A 24 -10.12 12.14 7.08
CA ARG A 24 -10.62 13.51 7.30
C ARG A 24 -10.79 14.34 6.02
N LEU A 25 -10.19 13.91 4.91
CA LEU A 25 -10.13 14.64 3.63
C LEU A 25 -11.10 14.07 2.59
N GLY A 26 -11.51 12.81 2.74
CA GLY A 26 -12.41 12.13 1.82
C GLY A 26 -12.44 10.62 2.04
N GLU A 27 -12.91 9.89 1.03
CA GLU A 27 -13.10 8.44 1.12
C GLU A 27 -11.94 7.65 0.49
N VAL A 28 -11.51 6.59 1.17
CA VAL A 28 -10.48 5.66 0.66
C VAL A 28 -11.19 4.50 -0.02
N TYR A 29 -11.00 4.36 -1.33
CA TYR A 29 -11.62 3.27 -2.10
C TYR A 29 -11.07 1.89 -1.74
N ALA A 30 -9.74 1.77 -1.58
CA ALA A 30 -9.11 0.50 -1.26
C ALA A 30 -7.75 0.72 -0.58
N ALA A 31 -7.47 -0.10 0.43
CA ALA A 31 -6.18 -0.20 1.10
C ALA A 31 -5.85 -1.69 1.25
N HIS A 32 -4.69 -2.12 0.75
CA HIS A 32 -4.29 -3.51 0.77
C HIS A 32 -2.79 -3.66 0.98
N VAL A 33 -2.41 -4.68 1.74
CA VAL A 33 -1.02 -5.05 2.01
C VAL A 33 -0.81 -6.45 1.47
N ILE A 34 0.22 -6.62 0.63
CA ILE A 34 0.63 -7.91 0.07
C ILE A 34 1.99 -8.25 0.69
N PRO A 35 2.05 -9.11 1.73
CA PRO A 35 3.31 -9.38 2.45
C PRO A 35 4.37 -10.08 1.60
N ARG A 36 3.95 -10.93 0.65
CA ARG A 36 4.83 -11.67 -0.24
C ARG A 36 4.20 -11.72 -1.65
N PRO A 37 4.44 -10.70 -2.50
CA PRO A 37 3.94 -10.73 -3.87
C PRO A 37 4.62 -11.85 -4.66
N HIS A 38 3.88 -12.43 -5.62
CA HIS A 38 4.47 -13.38 -6.55
C HIS A 38 5.42 -12.63 -7.51
N PRO A 39 6.58 -13.18 -7.90
CA PRO A 39 7.55 -12.49 -8.78
C PRO A 39 6.95 -12.01 -10.10
N ASP A 40 5.97 -12.72 -10.64
CA ASP A 40 5.28 -12.31 -11.88
C ASP A 40 4.37 -11.09 -11.67
N VAL A 41 3.89 -10.85 -10.45
CA VAL A 41 3.12 -9.64 -10.12
C VAL A 41 4.03 -8.42 -10.14
N GLU A 42 5.31 -8.55 -9.77
CA GLU A 42 6.24 -7.42 -9.84
C GLU A 42 6.49 -6.92 -11.27
N LYS A 43 6.39 -7.80 -12.27
CA LYS A 43 6.58 -7.45 -13.69
C LYS A 43 5.44 -6.59 -14.26
N ILE A 44 4.25 -6.72 -13.69
CA ILE A 44 3.05 -5.99 -14.13
C ILE A 44 2.78 -4.74 -13.29
N LEU A 45 3.38 -4.64 -12.10
CA LEU A 45 3.22 -3.46 -11.26
C LEU A 45 4.03 -2.30 -11.83
N PRO A 46 3.46 -1.08 -11.88
CA PRO A 46 4.19 0.10 -12.34
C PRO A 46 5.38 0.37 -11.41
N SER A 47 6.55 0.62 -12.01
CA SER A 47 7.72 1.17 -11.31
C SER A 47 7.43 2.64 -10.99
N VAL A 48 6.86 2.88 -9.81
CA VAL A 48 6.83 4.22 -9.19
C VAL A 48 8.24 4.69 -8.89
#